data_AF-A0A6N7MJY8-F1
#
_entry.id   AF-A0A6N7MJY8-F1
#
_cell.length_a   1.000
_cell.length_b   1.000
_cell.length_c   1.000
_cell.angle_alpha   90.00
_cell.angle_beta   90.00
_cell.angle_gamma   90.00
#
_symmetry.space_group_name_H-M   'P 1'
#
loop_
_entity.id
_entity.type
_entity.pdbx_description
1 polymer ?
#
loop_
_entity_poly.entity_id
_entity_poly.type
_entity_poly.pdbx_seq_one_letter_code
_entity_poly.pdbx_strand_id
1 'polypeptide(L)' 'MNQIVYKPIGYIQTPFQRPENMPIQPSAAEGTTGKVVLYHDFTAGLKDLEGFSHAYLIYHLHY' A
#
# COMPACT_ATOMS: atom_id res chain seq x y z
N MET A 1 7.43 -28.01 6.01
CA MET A 1 6.51 -26.85 6.05
C MET A 1 5.94 -26.66 4.67
N ASN A 2 4.64 -26.40 4.55
CA ASN A 2 4.00 -26.16 3.25
C ASN A 2 4.24 -24.72 2.80
N GLN A 3 4.28 -24.50 1.49
CA GLN A 3 4.43 -23.18 0.91
C GLN A 3 3.20 -22.31 1.17
N ILE A 4 3.42 -21.05 1.55
CA ILE A 4 2.37 -20.03 1.64
C ILE A 4 2.46 -19.16 0.39
N VAL A 5 1.34 -18.98 -0.30
CA VAL A 5 1.22 -18.14 -1.50
C VAL A 5 0.15 -17.08 -1.24
N TYR A 6 0.37 -15.86 -1.71
CA TYR A 6 -0.59 -14.76 -1.61
C TYR A 6 -0.82 -14.13 -2.97
N LYS A 7 -1.99 -13.50 -3.13
CA LYS A 7 -2.39 -12.76 -4.31
C LYS A 7 -2.45 -11.27 -3.97
N PRO A 8 -1.81 -10.38 -4.74
CA PRO A 8 -1.98 -8.94 -4.57
C PRO A 8 -3.45 -8.55 -4.74
N ILE A 9 -3.93 -7.65 -3.87
CA ILE A 9 -5.31 -7.13 -3.90
C ILE A 9 -5.42 -5.77 -4.61
N GLY A 10 -4.29 -5.24 -5.07
CA GLY A 10 -4.19 -3.91 -5.63
C GLY A 10 -2.73 -3.47 -5.77
N TYR A 11 -2.53 -2.16 -5.86
CA TYR A 11 -1.21 -1.54 -5.96
C TYR A 11 -1.18 -0.16 -5.26
N ILE A 12 0.03 0.32 -4.99
CA ILE A 12 0.26 1.62 -4.34
C ILE A 12 0.84 2.58 -5.38
N GLN A 13 0.20 3.72 -5.57
CA GLN A 13 0.70 4.83 -6.37
C GLN A 13 1.36 5.85 -5.44
N THR A 14 2.64 6.11 -5.68
CA THR A 14 3.42 7.12 -4.97
C THR A 14 4.13 8.00 -6.01
N PRO A 15 4.63 9.20 -5.65
CA PRO A 15 5.48 9.97 -6.55
C PRO A 15 6.87 9.35 -6.73
N PHE A 16 7.22 8.32 -5.94
CA PHE A 16 8.54 7.67 -6.00
C PHE A 16 8.53 6.55 -7.02
N GLN A 17 9.15 6.79 -8.18
CA GLN A 17 9.17 5.83 -9.28
C GLN A 17 10.31 4.80 -9.17
N ARG A 18 11.30 5.07 -8.30
CA ARG A 18 12.47 4.21 -8.10
C ARG A 18 12.97 4.26 -6.66
N PRO A 19 13.62 3.19 -6.15
CA PRO A 19 14.11 3.13 -4.77
C PRO A 19 15.09 4.24 -4.41
N GLU A 20 15.90 4.73 -5.36
CA GLU A 20 16.91 5.76 -5.09
C GLU A 20 16.29 7.11 -4.71
N ASN A 21 15.04 7.35 -5.13
CA ASN A 21 14.28 8.56 -4.82
C ASN A 21 13.32 8.37 -3.65
N MET A 22 13.23 7.16 -3.07
CA MET A 22 12.39 6.92 -1.91
C MET A 22 13.08 7.43 -0.64
N PRO A 23 12.35 8.11 0.25
CA PRO A 23 12.88 8.46 1.55
C PRO A 23 13.17 7.18 2.35
N ILE A 24 14.34 7.14 2.99
CA ILE A 24 14.76 6.02 3.86
C ILE A 24 13.77 5.83 5.02
N GLN A 25 13.15 6.93 5.46
CA GLN A 25 12.18 6.95 6.56
C GLN A 25 10.87 7.60 6.09
N PRO A 26 9.70 7.01 6.38
CA PRO A 26 8.40 7.58 6.01
C PRO A 26 8.17 9.00 6.54
N SER A 27 8.76 9.35 7.69
CA SER A 27 8.69 10.71 8.26
C SER A 27 9.32 11.77 7.35
N ALA A 28 10.32 11.40 6.53
CA ALA A 28 10.92 12.30 5.56
C ALA A 28 10.05 12.49 4.30
N ALA A 29 8.91 11.80 4.21
CA ALA A 29 7.90 11.97 3.17
C ALA A 29 6.76 12.92 3.60
N GLU A 30 6.94 13.70 4.68
CA GLU A 30 5.92 14.65 5.14
C GLU A 30 5.44 15.56 3.99
N GLY A 31 4.11 15.72 3.87
CA GLY A 31 3.49 16.44 2.74
C GLY A 31 3.32 15.63 1.45
N THR A 32 3.84 14.41 1.38
CA THR A 32 3.63 13.51 0.23
C THR A 32 2.33 12.71 0.39
N THR A 33 1.48 12.73 -0.64
CA THR A 33 0.30 11.87 -0.70
C THR A 33 0.55 10.64 -1.55
N GLY A 34 0.25 9.46 -1.01
CA GLY A 34 0.15 8.20 -1.74
C GLY A 34 -1.31 7.78 -1.93
N LYS A 35 -1.58 6.93 -2.92
CA LYS A 35 -2.91 6.35 -3.17
C LYS A 35 -2.82 4.83 -3.24
N VAL A 36 -3.62 4.15 -2.43
CA VAL A 36 -3.81 2.70 -2.55
C VAL A 36 -5.00 2.44 -3.46
N VAL A 37 -4.80 1.62 -4.50
CA VAL A 37 -5.84 1.27 -5.47
C VAL A 37 -6.10 -0.22 -5.38
N LEU A 38 -7.31 -0.62 -4.99
CA LEU A 38 -7.73 -2.01 -4.96
C LEU A 38 -8.30 -2.44 -6.31
N TYR A 39 -8.14 -3.73 -6.65
CA TYR A 39 -8.89 -4.33 -7.74
C TYR A 39 -10.37 -4.41 -7.38
N HIS A 40 -11.24 -4.35 -8.39
CA HIS A 40 -12.69 -4.27 -8.23
C HIS A 40 -13.24 -5.36 -7.28
N ASP A 41 -12.76 -6.60 -7.45
CA ASP A 41 -13.17 -7.78 -6.67
C ASP A 41 -12.97 -7.63 -5.15
N PHE A 42 -12.09 -6.72 -4.71
CA PHE A 42 -11.76 -6.52 -3.29
C PHE A 42 -12.39 -5.25 -2.69
N THR A 43 -13.12 -4.46 -3.48
CA THR A 43 -13.68 -3.17 -3.04
C THR A 43 -14.71 -3.31 -1.92
N ALA A 44 -15.45 -4.41 -1.86
CA ALA A 44 -16.39 -4.70 -0.77
C ALA A 44 -15.71 -4.74 0.61
N GLY A 45 -14.41 -5.04 0.66
CA GLY A 45 -13.62 -5.06 1.90
C GLY A 45 -13.32 -3.68 2.48
N LEU A 46 -13.64 -2.59 1.77
CA LEU A 46 -13.47 -1.21 2.26
C LEU A 46 -14.63 -0.74 3.14
N LYS A 47 -15.70 -1.54 3.25
CA LYS A 47 -16.85 -1.18 4.07
C LYS A 47 -16.40 -0.86 5.51
N ASP A 48 -16.95 0.23 6.05
CA ASP A 48 -16.71 0.70 7.42
C ASP A 48 -15.29 1.23 7.70
N LEU A 49 -14.43 1.40 6.68
CA LEU A 49 -13.07 1.95 6.85
C LEU A 49 -13.05 3.46 7.15
N GLU A 50 -14.11 4.20 6.80
CA GLU A 50 -14.17 5.67 6.92
C GLU A 50 -14.07 6.21 8.37
N GLY A 51 -14.34 5.37 9.38
CA GLY A 51 -14.25 5.75 10.79
C GLY A 51 -12.83 5.73 11.38
N PHE A 52 -11.84 5.24 10.64
CA PHE A 52 -10.47 5.10 11.12
C PHE A 52 -9.59 6.26 10.63
N SER A 53 -8.68 6.71 11.50
CA SER A 53 -7.69 7.74 11.13
C SER A 53 -6.44 7.16 10.47
N HIS A 54 -6.16 5.87 10.68
CA HIS A 54 -4.94 5.20 10.22
C HIS A 54 -5.25 3.77 9.78
N ALA A 55 -4.45 3.26 8.84
CA ALA A 55 -4.50 1.88 8.38
C ALA A 55 -3.08 1.31 8.25
N TYR A 56 -2.96 0.00 8.41
CA TYR A 56 -1.72 -0.72 8.13
C TYR A 56 -1.75 -1.24 6.69
N LEU A 57 -0.65 -1.03 5.97
CA LEU A 57 -0.45 -1.59 4.63
C LEU A 57 0.60 -2.70 4.71
N ILE A 58 0.19 -3.91 4.37
CA ILE A 58 1.11 -5.02 4.12
C ILE A 58 1.26 -5.12 2.61
N TYR A 59 2.47 -4.87 2.13
CA TYR A 59 2.78 -4.86 0.71
C TYR A 59 4.06 -5.63 0.43
N HIS A 60 4.21 -6.07 -0.81
CA HIS A 60 5.38 -6.82 -1.25
C HIS A 60 6.38 -5.87 -1.91
N LEU A 61 7.60 -5.83 -1.38
CA LEU A 61 8.75 -5.16 -1.99
C LEU A 61 9.26 -6.00 -3.17
N HIS A 62 8.73 -5.76 -4.38
CA HIS A 62 9.04 -6.55 -5.58
C HIS A 62 10.24 -6.04 -6.40
N TYR A 63 10.81 -4.89 -6.05
CA TYR A 63 11.94 -4.28 -6.75
C TYR A 63 13.17 -4.22 -5.84
#